data_AF-A0A0D1MKG4-F1
#
_entry.id   AF-A0A0D1MKG4-F1
#
_cell.length_a   1.000
_cell.length_b   1.000
_cell.length_c   1.000
_cell.angle_alpha   90.00
_cell.angle_beta   90.00
_cell.angle_gamma   90.00
#
_symmetry.space_group_name_H-M   'P 1'
#
loop_
_entity.id
_entity.type
_entity.pdbx_description
1 polymer ?
#
loop_
_entity_poly.entity_id
_entity_poly.type
_entity_poly.pdbx_seq_one_letter_code
_entity_poly.pdbx_strand_id
1 'polypeptide(L)'
;MILVPLLAAAVAAATPPAPPPAPPMPSATRLRGDVTALVGFGTRHTLSSTTDPKRGIGAARNWMAEQLTAIGKNCGGCIRVERISRRFTGPRAPNGVVVEDVLGIQPGRDPNRVIIVGGHIDSRVTDVMDATHDAPGANDDASGVALVLETARLLSKRQFDATIIYVAFSAEEQGLWGAELLADTAQQRGWQVSAMLNNDIVGNSIGQGGVKDAGRVRVFSEGIRAAEDLPGQMRRRGDGGEDDGPSRALAKVIDGIARRIPGGLDVVIDRRPDRFGRGGDHEPFLKRGYPAVRFSVGAENWDAQHQDLRTEAGVTYGDTIDRMDFAYLAKVTAINAATIARLAAAPAAPATVTLSGDLSRDTKVSWTPVPGAAGYRVRWRANDTQDWSTARDVQGDQTTITQVPVDDTFFAVSALAADGSESVPTFGGRAVRR
;
A
#
# COMPACT_ATOMS: atom_id res chain seq x y z
N MET A 1 57.56 -26.05 27.96
CA MET A 1 56.52 -25.50 27.06
C MET A 1 55.17 -25.87 27.65
N ILE A 2 54.48 -24.91 28.26
CA ILE A 2 53.13 -25.11 28.81
C ILE A 2 52.14 -24.72 27.72
N LEU A 3 51.39 -25.70 27.19
CA LEU A 3 50.29 -25.45 26.26
C LEU A 3 49.12 -24.82 27.04
N VAL A 4 48.79 -23.58 26.72
CA VAL A 4 47.54 -22.94 27.16
C VAL A 4 46.48 -23.20 26.09
N PRO A 5 45.34 -23.84 26.41
CA PRO A 5 44.30 -24.06 25.42
C PRO A 5 43.54 -22.74 25.17
N LEU A 6 43.47 -22.34 23.89
CA LEU A 6 42.55 -21.29 23.44
C LEU A 6 41.11 -21.82 23.57
N LEU A 7 40.35 -21.33 24.55
CA LEU A 7 38.90 -21.47 24.52
C LEU A 7 38.35 -20.52 23.44
N ALA A 8 37.91 -21.10 22.32
CA ALA A 8 37.05 -20.40 21.38
C ALA A 8 35.68 -20.18 22.04
N ALA A 9 35.38 -18.95 22.45
CA ALA A 9 34.05 -18.56 22.87
C ALA A 9 33.12 -18.63 21.65
N ALA A 10 32.30 -19.68 21.57
CA ALA A 10 31.20 -19.74 20.63
C ALA A 10 30.21 -18.62 21.01
N VAL A 11 30.17 -17.56 20.20
CA VAL A 11 29.12 -16.56 20.28
C VAL A 11 27.83 -17.27 19.86
N ALA A 12 27.02 -17.66 20.84
CA ALA A 12 25.69 -18.17 20.57
C ALA A 12 24.91 -17.07 19.84
N ALA A 13 24.62 -17.28 18.55
CA ALA A 13 23.72 -16.43 17.81
C ALA A 13 22.36 -16.52 18.51
N ALA A 14 21.98 -15.46 19.22
CA ALA A 14 20.66 -15.36 19.82
C ALA A 14 19.63 -15.59 18.71
N THR A 15 18.75 -16.58 18.89
CA THR A 15 17.62 -16.77 17.99
C THR A 15 16.85 -15.45 17.93
N PRO A 16 16.65 -14.86 16.74
CA PRO A 16 15.91 -13.62 16.63
C PRO A 16 14.53 -13.81 17.26
N PRO A 17 14.04 -12.84 18.04
CA PRO A 17 12.73 -12.96 18.66
C PRO A 17 11.67 -13.16 17.57
N ALA A 18 10.62 -13.90 17.94
CA ALA A 18 9.52 -14.16 17.04
C ALA A 18 8.88 -12.82 16.60
N PRO A 19 8.55 -12.65 15.30
CA PRO A 19 7.89 -11.46 14.82
C PRO A 19 6.59 -11.22 15.61
N PRO A 20 6.17 -9.95 15.75
CA PRO A 20 4.94 -9.64 16.47
C PRO A 20 3.75 -10.39 15.85
N PRO A 21 2.77 -10.81 16.67
CA PRO A 21 1.63 -11.58 16.18
C PRO A 21 0.89 -10.80 15.08
N ALA A 22 0.45 -11.55 14.07
CA ALA A 22 -0.35 -10.99 12.98
C ALA A 22 -1.64 -10.35 13.54
N PRO A 23 -2.17 -9.29 12.90
CA PRO A 23 -3.47 -8.76 13.27
C PRO A 23 -4.56 -9.86 13.20
N PRO A 24 -5.62 -9.76 14.02
CA PRO A 24 -6.71 -10.72 13.94
C PRO A 24 -7.41 -10.64 12.58
N MET A 25 -8.06 -11.74 12.18
CA MET A 25 -8.78 -11.80 10.91
C MET A 25 -9.87 -10.71 10.82
N PRO A 26 -9.99 -10.01 9.69
CA PRO A 26 -11.03 -9.01 9.46
C PRO A 26 -12.44 -9.60 9.48
N SER A 27 -13.42 -8.82 9.95
CA SER A 27 -14.81 -9.25 10.03
C SER A 27 -15.58 -8.94 8.75
N ALA A 28 -15.95 -9.99 8.00
CA ALA A 28 -16.81 -9.88 6.83
C ALA A 28 -18.17 -9.20 7.14
N THR A 29 -18.70 -9.41 8.35
CA THR A 29 -19.94 -8.76 8.80
C THR A 29 -19.78 -7.26 8.96
N ARG A 30 -18.65 -6.79 9.53
CA ARG A 30 -18.37 -5.36 9.66
C ARG A 30 -18.17 -4.72 8.29
N LEU A 31 -17.36 -5.34 7.45
CA LEU A 31 -17.13 -4.91 6.07
C LEU A 31 -18.45 -4.78 5.29
N ARG A 32 -19.38 -5.73 5.44
CA ARG A 32 -20.73 -5.63 4.88
C ARG A 32 -21.51 -4.45 5.43
N GLY A 33 -21.46 -4.22 6.73
CA GLY A 33 -22.13 -3.08 7.37
C GLY A 33 -21.64 -1.75 6.83
N ASP A 34 -20.32 -1.59 6.70
CA ASP A 34 -19.67 -0.38 6.21
C ASP A 34 -20.00 -0.12 4.73
N VAL A 35 -19.92 -1.14 3.87
CA VAL A 35 -20.34 -1.04 2.45
C VAL A 35 -21.83 -0.71 2.34
N THR A 36 -22.68 -1.34 3.16
CA THR A 36 -24.12 -1.07 3.16
C THR A 36 -24.43 0.37 3.53
N ALA A 37 -23.73 0.93 4.52
CA ALA A 37 -23.88 2.33 4.90
C ALA A 37 -23.48 3.27 3.75
N LEU A 38 -22.34 3.01 3.11
CA LEU A 38 -21.85 3.82 1.99
C LEU A 38 -22.78 3.79 0.78
N VAL A 39 -23.30 2.62 0.41
CA VAL A 39 -24.32 2.45 -0.64
C VAL A 39 -25.60 3.22 -0.29
N GLY A 40 -25.96 3.25 1.00
CA GLY A 40 -27.16 3.93 1.51
C GLY A 40 -27.19 5.45 1.30
N PHE A 41 -26.07 6.10 0.98
CA PHE A 41 -26.05 7.52 0.61
C PHE A 41 -26.56 7.78 -0.81
N GLY A 42 -26.96 6.73 -1.55
CA GLY A 42 -27.56 6.78 -2.87
C GLY A 42 -26.55 7.06 -3.98
N THR A 43 -25.93 8.24 -3.96
CA THR A 43 -24.74 8.57 -4.75
C THR A 43 -23.70 9.20 -3.87
N ARG A 44 -22.43 8.95 -4.17
CA ARG A 44 -21.30 9.63 -3.56
C ARG A 44 -20.52 10.41 -4.60
N HIS A 45 -21.14 10.76 -5.72
CA HIS A 45 -20.51 11.55 -6.77
C HIS A 45 -19.90 12.83 -6.21
N THR A 46 -18.69 13.19 -6.65
CA THR A 46 -17.96 14.36 -6.12
C THR A 46 -18.74 15.67 -6.24
N LEU A 47 -19.56 15.82 -7.27
CA LEU A 47 -20.41 17.00 -7.48
C LEU A 47 -21.79 16.91 -6.81
N SER A 48 -22.08 15.81 -6.10
CA SER A 48 -23.35 15.66 -5.36
C SER A 48 -23.39 16.54 -4.10
N SER A 49 -24.53 16.55 -3.42
CA SER A 49 -24.76 17.40 -2.26
C SER A 49 -23.67 17.25 -1.19
N THR A 50 -23.17 18.39 -0.69
CA THR A 50 -22.24 18.45 0.43
C THR A 50 -22.94 18.76 1.76
N THR A 51 -24.24 19.09 1.73
CA THR A 51 -25.00 19.60 2.87
C THR A 51 -26.20 18.72 3.25
N ASP A 52 -26.66 17.85 2.34
CA ASP A 52 -27.70 16.88 2.67
C ASP A 52 -27.15 15.89 3.70
N PRO A 53 -27.83 15.69 4.86
CA PRO A 53 -27.34 14.82 5.92
C PRO A 53 -27.48 13.32 5.61
N LYS A 54 -28.22 12.95 4.56
CA LYS A 54 -28.57 11.55 4.23
C LYS A 54 -28.13 11.11 2.84
N ARG A 55 -27.88 12.03 1.92
CA ARG A 55 -27.50 11.72 0.53
C ARG A 55 -26.25 12.48 0.10
N GLY A 56 -25.46 11.88 -0.78
CA GLY A 56 -24.35 12.58 -1.43
C GLY A 56 -23.02 12.44 -0.69
N ILE A 57 -21.99 13.00 -1.34
CA ILE A 57 -20.61 12.96 -0.89
C ILE A 57 -20.42 13.66 0.47
N GLY A 58 -21.22 14.67 0.81
CA GLY A 58 -21.23 15.31 2.14
C GLY A 58 -21.57 14.34 3.26
N ALA A 59 -22.71 13.65 3.13
CA ALA A 59 -23.15 12.66 4.11
C ALA A 59 -22.11 11.53 4.28
N ALA A 60 -21.56 11.02 3.17
CA ALA A 60 -20.56 9.95 3.20
C ALA A 60 -19.27 10.36 3.92
N ARG A 61 -18.72 11.56 3.65
CA ARG A 61 -17.53 12.08 4.35
C ARG A 61 -17.78 12.32 5.84
N ASN A 62 -18.97 12.80 6.20
CA ASN A 62 -19.36 12.96 7.59
C ASN A 62 -19.40 11.62 8.32
N TRP A 63 -20.05 10.62 7.71
CA TRP A 63 -20.08 9.27 8.23
C TRP A 63 -18.68 8.65 8.39
N MET A 64 -17.80 8.80 7.40
CA MET A 64 -16.42 8.31 7.49
C MET A 64 -15.66 8.95 8.67
N ALA A 65 -15.79 10.27 8.85
CA ALA A 65 -15.17 10.98 9.97
C ALA A 65 -15.72 10.50 11.34
N GLU A 66 -17.02 10.21 11.41
CA GLU A 66 -17.66 9.66 12.60
C GLU A 66 -17.16 8.25 12.92
N GLN A 67 -17.03 7.37 11.92
CA GLN A 67 -16.51 6.01 12.11
C GLN A 67 -15.06 6.04 12.62
N LEU A 68 -14.18 6.84 12.00
CA LEU A 68 -12.80 7.00 12.47
C LEU A 68 -12.74 7.59 13.88
N THR A 69 -13.60 8.57 14.20
CA THR A 69 -13.70 9.14 15.54
C THR A 69 -14.13 8.09 16.57
N ALA A 70 -15.10 7.23 16.22
CA ALA A 70 -15.56 6.16 17.08
C ALA A 70 -14.44 5.11 17.33
N ILE A 71 -13.69 4.73 16.28
CA ILE A 71 -12.52 3.86 16.42
C ILE A 71 -11.48 4.52 17.34
N GLY A 72 -11.19 5.80 17.13
CA GLY A 72 -10.27 6.59 17.97
C GLY A 72 -10.68 6.60 19.44
N LYS A 73 -11.97 6.82 19.74
CA LYS A 73 -12.49 6.78 21.12
C LYS A 73 -12.28 5.40 21.76
N ASN A 74 -12.48 4.32 21.01
CA ASN A 74 -12.34 2.94 21.51
C ASN A 74 -10.89 2.55 21.84
N CYS A 75 -9.90 3.31 21.37
CA CYS A 75 -8.49 3.13 21.72
C CYS A 75 -7.94 4.27 22.59
N GLY A 76 -8.80 5.04 23.27
CA GLY A 76 -8.36 6.11 24.17
C GLY A 76 -7.84 7.37 23.45
N GLY A 77 -8.32 7.63 22.24
CA GLY A 77 -7.93 8.80 21.45
C GLY A 77 -6.72 8.57 20.54
N CYS A 78 -6.38 7.32 20.22
CA CYS A 78 -5.20 6.99 19.43
C CYS A 78 -5.29 7.39 17.94
N ILE A 79 -6.49 7.71 17.44
CA ILE A 79 -6.71 8.22 16.08
C ILE A 79 -7.23 9.66 16.15
N ARG A 80 -6.49 10.58 15.51
CA ARG A 80 -6.92 11.96 15.28
C ARG A 80 -7.57 12.06 13.90
N VAL A 81 -8.84 12.49 13.86
CA VAL A 81 -9.53 12.74 12.59
C VAL A 81 -9.17 14.12 12.07
N GLU A 82 -8.87 14.21 10.78
CA GLU A 82 -8.51 15.43 10.08
C GLU A 82 -9.20 15.48 8.72
N ARG A 83 -9.51 16.69 8.25
CA ARG A 83 -10.04 16.93 6.90
C ARG A 83 -9.11 17.90 6.19
N ILE A 84 -8.69 17.53 4.99
CA ILE A 84 -7.94 18.42 4.10
C ILE A 84 -8.81 18.73 2.90
N SER A 85 -8.76 19.95 2.41
CA SER A 85 -9.57 20.34 1.26
C SER A 85 -8.85 21.33 0.35
N ARG A 86 -9.17 21.26 -0.94
CA ARG A 86 -8.70 22.18 -1.97
C ARG A 86 -9.72 22.27 -3.09
N ARG A 87 -9.85 23.45 -3.69
CA ARG A 87 -10.67 23.63 -4.88
C ARG A 87 -9.92 23.15 -6.12
N PHE A 88 -10.56 22.30 -6.92
CA PHE A 88 -10.08 21.82 -8.21
C PHE A 88 -10.99 22.29 -9.33
N THR A 89 -10.48 22.33 -10.55
CA THR A 89 -11.25 22.63 -11.76
C THR A 89 -10.64 21.84 -12.91
N GLY A 90 -11.48 21.27 -13.77
CA GLY A 90 -11.05 20.46 -14.90
C GLY A 90 -12.24 19.99 -15.73
N PRO A 91 -12.01 19.16 -16.78
CA PRO A 91 -13.07 18.74 -17.68
C PRO A 91 -14.26 18.04 -17.00
N ARG A 92 -14.01 17.33 -15.89
CA ARG A 92 -15.02 16.61 -15.08
C ARG A 92 -15.60 17.44 -13.93
N ALA A 93 -15.19 18.70 -13.79
CA ALA A 93 -15.81 19.69 -12.91
C ALA A 93 -15.54 21.10 -13.47
N PRO A 94 -16.19 21.50 -14.58
CA PRO A 94 -15.86 22.74 -15.29
C PRO A 94 -16.13 24.00 -14.47
N ASN A 95 -17.11 23.94 -13.56
CA ASN A 95 -17.43 25.02 -12.62
C ASN A 95 -16.60 24.98 -11.34
N GLY A 96 -15.65 24.04 -11.25
CA GLY A 96 -14.82 23.75 -10.09
C GLY A 96 -15.57 23.17 -8.89
N VAL A 97 -14.87 22.40 -8.07
CA VAL A 97 -15.41 21.74 -6.88
C VAL A 97 -14.40 21.78 -5.75
N VAL A 98 -14.89 21.89 -4.50
CA VAL A 98 -14.04 21.70 -3.31
C VAL A 98 -13.98 20.20 -3.02
N VAL A 99 -12.80 19.62 -3.25
CA VAL A 99 -12.49 18.23 -2.90
C VAL A 99 -12.05 18.24 -1.44
N GLU A 100 -12.56 17.30 -0.64
CA GLU A 100 -12.20 17.13 0.77
C GLU A 100 -11.96 15.65 1.05
N ASP A 101 -10.77 15.32 1.54
CA ASP A 101 -10.46 13.97 2.02
C ASP A 101 -10.65 13.88 3.53
N VAL A 102 -11.03 12.69 4.00
CA VAL A 102 -11.16 12.39 5.43
C VAL A 102 -10.04 11.46 5.86
N LEU A 103 -9.24 11.91 6.82
CA LEU A 103 -8.06 11.23 7.31
C LEU A 103 -8.27 10.80 8.77
N GLY A 104 -7.91 9.56 9.10
CA GLY A 104 -7.63 9.10 10.44
C GLY A 104 -6.12 8.97 10.61
N ILE A 105 -5.54 9.76 11.51
CA ILE A 105 -4.11 9.76 11.79
C ILE A 105 -3.87 9.01 13.09
N GLN A 106 -3.23 7.84 13.02
CA GLN A 106 -2.70 7.12 14.18
C GLN A 106 -1.22 7.46 14.35
N PRO A 107 -0.85 8.33 15.32
CA PRO A 107 0.54 8.77 15.48
C PRO A 107 1.46 7.61 15.87
N GLY A 108 2.58 7.50 15.14
CA GLY A 108 3.69 6.62 15.49
C GLY A 108 4.66 7.27 16.48
N ARG A 109 5.67 6.52 16.90
CA ARG A 109 6.80 7.08 17.66
C ARG A 109 7.64 8.05 16.81
N ASP A 110 7.71 7.79 15.50
CA ASP A 110 8.22 8.72 14.49
C ASP A 110 7.03 9.37 13.77
N PRO A 111 6.76 10.67 14.03
CA PRO A 111 5.64 11.38 13.41
C PRO A 111 5.89 11.71 11.92
N ASN A 112 7.14 11.64 11.45
CA ASN A 112 7.50 11.99 10.09
C ASN A 112 7.48 10.78 9.16
N ARG A 113 7.70 9.56 9.68
CA ARG A 113 7.59 8.33 8.89
C ARG A 113 6.14 7.87 8.79
N VAL A 114 5.64 7.82 7.57
CA VAL A 114 4.21 7.63 7.29
C VAL A 114 3.96 6.38 6.45
N ILE A 115 2.93 5.62 6.81
CA ILE A 115 2.32 4.60 5.97
C ILE A 115 0.88 5.00 5.71
N ILE A 116 0.47 4.99 4.45
CA ILE A 116 -0.85 5.41 4.00
C ILE A 116 -1.61 4.18 3.50
N VAL A 117 -2.87 4.03 3.91
CA VAL A 117 -3.80 3.08 3.33
C VAL A 117 -5.08 3.82 2.96
N GLY A 118 -5.54 3.62 1.72
CA GLY A 118 -6.70 4.35 1.21
C GLY A 118 -7.55 3.56 0.23
N GLY A 119 -8.74 4.09 0.01
CA GLY A 119 -9.70 3.79 -1.05
C GLY A 119 -10.55 5.04 -1.27
N HIS A 120 -11.18 5.17 -2.43
CA HIS A 120 -11.96 6.37 -2.74
C HIS A 120 -13.42 6.25 -2.30
N ILE A 121 -13.95 7.34 -1.75
CA ILE A 121 -15.30 7.37 -1.21
C ILE A 121 -16.33 7.80 -2.23
N ASP A 122 -15.92 8.50 -3.30
CA ASP A 122 -16.83 8.87 -4.36
C ASP A 122 -17.28 7.67 -5.20
N SER A 123 -18.41 7.84 -5.86
CA SER A 123 -18.99 6.85 -6.78
C SER A 123 -19.63 7.56 -7.96
N ARG A 124 -19.84 6.85 -9.06
CA ARG A 124 -20.55 7.38 -10.22
C ARG A 124 -21.31 6.30 -10.99
N VAL A 125 -22.24 6.77 -11.81
CA VAL A 125 -22.85 5.96 -12.87
C VAL A 125 -22.05 6.09 -14.18
N THR A 126 -22.63 5.68 -15.30
CA THR A 126 -21.97 5.67 -16.61
C THR A 126 -21.50 7.06 -17.04
N ASP A 127 -22.39 8.07 -16.94
CA ASP A 127 -22.01 9.45 -17.20
C ASP A 127 -21.24 10.02 -16.00
N VAL A 128 -19.98 10.36 -16.24
CA VAL A 128 -19.05 10.93 -15.25
C VAL A 128 -19.48 12.31 -14.74
N MET A 129 -20.43 12.96 -15.41
CA MET A 129 -20.98 14.26 -14.99
C MET A 129 -22.28 14.13 -14.22
N ASP A 130 -22.85 12.93 -14.12
CA ASP A 130 -24.12 12.72 -13.44
C ASP A 130 -23.96 12.66 -11.92
N ALA A 131 -24.27 13.78 -11.28
CA ALA A 131 -24.19 13.93 -9.84
C ALA A 131 -25.47 13.53 -9.09
N THR A 132 -26.50 13.08 -9.81
CA THR A 132 -27.87 13.01 -9.30
C THR A 132 -28.40 11.60 -9.18
N HIS A 133 -28.15 10.74 -10.17
CA HIS A 133 -28.64 9.36 -10.17
C HIS A 133 -27.99 8.52 -9.07
N ASP A 134 -28.70 7.48 -8.64
CA ASP A 134 -28.16 6.52 -7.68
C ASP A 134 -26.94 5.81 -8.28
N ALA A 135 -25.81 5.94 -7.60
CA ALA A 135 -24.53 5.33 -7.90
C ALA A 135 -24.09 4.52 -6.67
N PRO A 136 -24.61 3.29 -6.48
CA PRO A 136 -24.36 2.54 -5.25
C PRO A 136 -22.87 2.35 -4.94
N GLY A 137 -22.04 2.07 -5.96
CA GLY A 137 -20.58 1.98 -5.81
C GLY A 137 -20.15 1.04 -4.70
N ALA A 138 -20.76 -0.16 -4.63
CA ALA A 138 -20.53 -1.11 -3.55
C ALA A 138 -19.11 -1.68 -3.56
N ASN A 139 -18.60 -2.01 -4.73
CA ASN A 139 -17.24 -2.49 -4.93
C ASN A 139 -16.28 -1.35 -5.30
N ASP A 140 -16.78 -0.36 -6.03
CA ASP A 140 -16.08 0.79 -6.59
C ASP A 140 -16.62 2.12 -6.02
N ASP A 141 -16.11 2.61 -4.89
CA ASP A 141 -15.11 1.94 -4.04
C ASP A 141 -15.46 1.93 -2.55
N ALA A 142 -16.74 1.64 -2.25
CA ALA A 142 -17.12 1.37 -0.86
C ALA A 142 -16.35 0.17 -0.27
N SER A 143 -15.86 -0.76 -1.11
CA SER A 143 -15.02 -1.89 -0.68
C SER A 143 -13.67 -1.44 -0.11
N GLY A 144 -12.97 -0.53 -0.79
CA GLY A 144 -11.73 0.07 -0.32
C GLY A 144 -11.92 0.87 0.97
N VAL A 145 -12.96 1.70 1.04
CA VAL A 145 -13.25 2.49 2.26
C VAL A 145 -13.60 1.60 3.46
N ALA A 146 -14.38 0.54 3.27
CA ALA A 146 -14.68 -0.43 4.32
C ALA A 146 -13.41 -1.16 4.80
N LEU A 147 -12.51 -1.52 3.88
CA LEU A 147 -11.21 -2.11 4.20
C LEU A 147 -10.35 -1.14 5.03
N VAL A 148 -10.33 0.16 4.70
CA VAL A 148 -9.60 1.19 5.46
C VAL A 148 -10.12 1.27 6.90
N LEU A 149 -11.43 1.30 7.09
CA LEU A 149 -12.06 1.36 8.43
C LEU A 149 -11.77 0.12 9.27
N GLU A 150 -11.91 -1.08 8.68
CA GLU A 150 -11.62 -2.32 9.39
C GLU A 150 -10.12 -2.44 9.73
N THR A 151 -9.24 -1.99 8.82
CA THR A 151 -7.81 -1.90 9.08
C THR A 151 -7.50 -0.95 10.24
N ALA A 152 -8.11 0.25 10.28
CA ALA A 152 -7.97 1.18 11.39
C ALA A 152 -8.42 0.56 12.72
N ARG A 153 -9.53 -0.16 12.74
CA ARG A 153 -10.04 -0.85 13.95
C ARG A 153 -9.10 -1.96 14.44
N LEU A 154 -8.45 -2.68 13.53
CA LEU A 154 -7.54 -3.77 13.86
C LEU A 154 -6.21 -3.25 14.40
N LEU A 155 -5.66 -2.20 13.77
CA LEU A 155 -4.33 -1.67 14.06
C LEU A 155 -4.30 -0.63 15.20
N SER A 156 -5.43 0.05 15.48
CA SER A 156 -5.55 1.00 16.59
C SER A 156 -5.29 0.40 17.98
N LYS A 157 -5.25 -0.93 18.09
CA LYS A 157 -4.97 -1.68 19.31
C LYS A 157 -3.47 -1.78 19.65
N ARG A 158 -2.61 -1.25 18.80
CA ARG A 158 -1.15 -1.33 18.91
C ARG A 158 -0.52 0.03 18.70
N GLN A 159 0.59 0.29 19.39
CA GLN A 159 1.46 1.42 19.08
C GLN A 159 2.53 0.98 18.07
N PHE A 160 2.79 1.82 17.07
CA PHE A 160 3.77 1.57 16.03
C PHE A 160 4.87 2.63 16.02
N ASP A 161 5.95 2.35 15.30
CA ASP A 161 7.02 3.32 15.09
C ASP A 161 6.62 4.31 13.98
N ALA A 162 6.05 3.85 12.86
CA ALA A 162 5.47 4.77 11.86
C ALA A 162 4.11 5.32 12.29
N THR A 163 3.83 6.53 11.83
CA THR A 163 2.46 7.06 11.77
C THR A 163 1.68 6.37 10.65
N ILE A 164 0.44 5.96 10.94
CA ILE A 164 -0.46 5.35 9.95
C ILE A 164 -1.56 6.36 9.61
N ILE A 165 -1.77 6.57 8.31
CA ILE A 165 -2.83 7.43 7.77
C ILE A 165 -3.86 6.54 7.09
N TYR A 166 -5.07 6.54 7.64
CA TYR A 166 -6.26 5.92 7.07
C TYR A 166 -7.02 6.97 6.30
N VAL A 167 -7.12 6.86 4.98
CA VAL A 167 -7.74 7.92 4.16
C VAL A 167 -8.89 7.38 3.32
N ALA A 168 -9.96 8.17 3.28
CA ALA A 168 -10.99 8.06 2.26
C ALA A 168 -10.79 9.21 1.26
N PHE A 169 -10.30 8.90 0.07
CA PHE A 169 -10.06 9.89 -0.99
C PHE A 169 -11.39 10.33 -1.60
N SER A 170 -11.54 11.62 -1.88
CA SER A 170 -12.62 12.10 -2.72
C SER A 170 -12.12 12.37 -4.14
N ALA A 171 -13.04 12.33 -5.11
CA ALA A 171 -12.77 12.75 -6.48
C ALA A 171 -11.70 11.94 -7.21
N GLU A 172 -11.63 10.63 -6.95
CA GLU A 172 -10.93 9.70 -7.84
C GLU A 172 -11.54 9.80 -9.24
N GLU A 173 -12.88 9.73 -9.30
CA GLU A 173 -13.64 9.59 -10.54
C GLU A 173 -13.63 10.87 -11.38
N GLN A 174 -13.26 12.00 -10.77
CA GLN A 174 -13.15 13.29 -11.43
C GLN A 174 -11.70 13.65 -11.81
N GLY A 175 -10.72 12.83 -11.45
CA GLY A 175 -9.33 12.98 -11.88
C GLY A 175 -8.28 12.81 -10.79
N LEU A 176 -8.49 11.90 -9.83
CA LEU A 176 -7.56 11.58 -8.74
C LEU A 176 -7.25 12.78 -7.82
N TRP A 177 -8.20 13.70 -7.67
CA TRP A 177 -7.94 14.99 -7.03
C TRP A 177 -7.73 14.90 -5.52
N GLY A 178 -8.37 13.96 -4.83
CA GLY A 178 -8.11 13.67 -3.42
C GLY A 178 -6.69 13.14 -3.22
N ALA A 179 -6.30 12.12 -3.99
CA ALA A 179 -4.93 11.61 -3.95
C ALA A 179 -3.87 12.68 -4.30
N GLU A 180 -4.11 13.54 -5.28
CA GLU A 180 -3.25 14.68 -5.59
C GLU A 180 -3.15 15.65 -4.40
N LEU A 181 -4.27 15.94 -3.74
CA LEU A 181 -4.32 16.77 -2.54
C LEU A 181 -3.49 16.17 -1.39
N LEU A 182 -3.65 14.88 -1.09
CA LEU A 182 -2.89 14.24 -0.03
C LEU A 182 -1.41 14.08 -0.37
N ALA A 183 -1.06 13.75 -1.61
CA ALA A 183 0.34 13.64 -2.02
C ALA A 183 1.07 14.99 -1.91
N ASP A 184 0.43 16.09 -2.32
CA ASP A 184 0.96 17.45 -2.12
C ASP A 184 1.07 17.79 -0.62
N THR A 185 0.06 17.42 0.16
CA THR A 185 0.05 17.63 1.61
C THR A 185 1.19 16.88 2.30
N ALA A 186 1.48 15.64 1.88
CA ALA A 186 2.59 14.86 2.39
C ALA A 186 3.94 15.55 2.12
N GLN A 187 4.12 16.11 0.92
CA GLN A 187 5.31 16.87 0.55
C GLN A 187 5.44 18.15 1.38
N GLN A 188 4.35 18.91 1.54
CA GLN A 188 4.32 20.15 2.33
C GLN A 188 4.62 19.90 3.82
N ARG A 189 4.17 18.76 4.36
CA ARG A 189 4.43 18.36 5.75
C ARG A 189 5.80 17.72 5.96
N GLY A 190 6.55 17.46 4.89
CA GLY A 190 7.84 16.75 4.97
C GLY A 190 7.70 15.28 5.39
N TRP A 191 6.55 14.66 5.12
CA TRP A 191 6.32 13.25 5.44
C TRP A 191 7.22 12.33 4.59
N GLN A 192 7.85 11.39 5.27
CA GLN A 192 8.59 10.28 4.69
C GLN A 192 7.63 9.11 4.48
N VAL A 193 6.90 9.13 3.36
CA VAL A 193 5.96 8.05 3.02
C VAL A 193 6.75 6.79 2.67
N SER A 194 6.68 5.79 3.54
CA SER A 194 7.36 4.49 3.36
C SER A 194 6.54 3.53 2.50
N ALA A 195 5.22 3.69 2.48
CA ALA A 195 4.30 2.91 1.67
C ALA A 195 2.95 3.62 1.55
N MET A 196 2.36 3.59 0.36
CA MET A 196 0.97 3.94 0.10
C MET A 196 0.27 2.72 -0.52
N LEU A 197 -0.77 2.22 0.14
CA LEU A 197 -1.57 1.08 -0.30
C LEU A 197 -2.93 1.60 -0.77
N ASN A 198 -3.12 1.70 -2.08
CA ASN A 198 -4.40 2.01 -2.69
C ASN A 198 -5.23 0.74 -2.84
N ASN A 199 -6.48 0.74 -2.40
CA ASN A 199 -7.41 -0.38 -2.51
C ASN A 199 -8.62 0.10 -3.29
N ASP A 200 -8.75 -0.33 -4.53
CA ASP A 200 -9.78 0.18 -5.44
C ASP A 200 -10.30 -1.00 -6.29
N ILE A 201 -11.56 -1.35 -6.04
CA ILE A 201 -12.24 -2.57 -6.49
C ILE A 201 -11.58 -3.80 -5.85
N VAL A 202 -11.85 -4.04 -4.56
CA VAL A 202 -11.21 -5.10 -3.75
C VAL A 202 -12.21 -6.09 -3.13
N GLY A 203 -13.47 -6.07 -3.58
CA GLY A 203 -14.58 -6.70 -2.90
C GLY A 203 -15.36 -7.77 -3.66
N ASN A 204 -14.98 -8.18 -4.88
CA ASN A 204 -15.69 -9.21 -5.66
C ASN A 204 -14.79 -10.40 -6.06
N SER A 205 -15.41 -11.57 -6.25
CA SER A 205 -14.74 -12.77 -6.77
C SER A 205 -15.30 -13.26 -8.10
N ILE A 206 -16.27 -12.53 -8.67
CA ILE A 206 -16.89 -12.83 -9.97
C ILE A 206 -16.56 -11.68 -10.92
N GLY A 207 -15.76 -11.96 -11.93
CA GLY A 207 -15.38 -11.07 -13.02
C GLY A 207 -16.35 -11.13 -14.21
N GLN A 208 -15.97 -10.43 -15.28
CA GLN A 208 -16.74 -10.33 -16.52
C GLN A 208 -17.11 -11.71 -17.07
N GLY A 209 -18.35 -11.85 -17.55
CA GLY A 209 -18.82 -13.12 -18.11
C GLY A 209 -18.93 -14.27 -17.10
N GLY A 210 -18.92 -13.96 -15.79
CA GLY A 210 -19.07 -14.96 -14.73
C GLY A 210 -17.77 -15.68 -14.35
N VAL A 211 -16.61 -15.19 -14.80
CA VAL A 211 -15.30 -15.77 -14.44
C VAL A 211 -15.12 -15.68 -12.92
N LYS A 212 -14.99 -16.82 -12.24
CA LYS A 212 -14.77 -16.85 -10.80
C LYS A 212 -13.29 -16.86 -10.47
N ASP A 213 -12.83 -15.84 -9.75
CA ASP A 213 -11.50 -15.78 -9.14
C ASP A 213 -11.60 -15.34 -7.68
N ALA A 214 -11.71 -16.32 -6.79
CA ALA A 214 -11.67 -16.13 -5.35
C ALA A 214 -10.30 -16.48 -4.74
N GLY A 215 -9.30 -16.75 -5.60
CA GLY A 215 -7.98 -17.25 -5.20
C GLY A 215 -6.88 -16.20 -5.29
N ARG A 216 -7.07 -15.14 -6.09
CA ARG A 216 -6.04 -14.13 -6.36
C ARG A 216 -6.52 -12.71 -6.10
N VAL A 217 -5.57 -11.85 -5.73
CA VAL A 217 -5.67 -10.39 -5.75
C VAL A 217 -4.50 -9.85 -6.55
N ARG A 218 -4.72 -8.79 -7.33
CA ARG A 218 -3.69 -8.16 -8.15
C ARG A 218 -3.10 -6.98 -7.39
N VAL A 219 -1.78 -6.84 -7.46
CA VAL A 219 -1.04 -5.71 -6.88
C VAL A 219 -0.21 -5.06 -7.97
N PHE A 220 -0.66 -3.91 -8.44
CA PHE A 220 0.06 -3.11 -9.41
C PHE A 220 1.17 -2.32 -8.75
N SER A 221 2.30 -2.24 -9.44
CA SER A 221 3.46 -1.46 -9.00
C SER A 221 4.25 -1.00 -10.21
N GLU A 222 4.70 0.25 -10.18
CA GLU A 222 5.66 0.74 -11.16
C GLU A 222 7.03 0.07 -10.97
N GLY A 223 7.74 -0.14 -12.08
CA GLY A 223 9.16 -0.52 -12.07
C GLY A 223 10.04 0.69 -12.33
N ILE A 224 9.82 1.36 -13.47
CA ILE A 224 10.38 2.68 -13.77
C ILE A 224 9.62 3.72 -12.95
N ARG A 225 10.34 4.51 -12.17
CA ARG A 225 9.76 5.54 -11.31
C ARG A 225 9.25 6.72 -12.12
N ALA A 226 7.98 7.09 -11.94
CA ALA A 226 7.40 8.26 -12.58
C ALA A 226 8.14 9.58 -12.22
N ALA A 227 8.65 9.67 -10.99
CA ALA A 227 9.37 10.85 -10.49
C ALA A 227 10.88 10.87 -10.78
N GLU A 228 11.43 9.86 -11.48
CA GLU A 228 12.88 9.74 -11.68
C GLU A 228 13.39 10.62 -12.83
N ASP A 229 14.40 11.44 -12.53
CA ASP A 229 15.09 12.28 -13.50
C ASP A 229 15.97 11.45 -14.45
N LEU A 230 16.37 12.05 -15.59
CA LEU A 230 17.17 11.35 -16.60
C LEU A 230 18.49 10.76 -16.02
N PRO A 231 19.27 11.47 -15.18
CA PRO A 231 20.42 10.87 -14.51
C PRO A 231 20.08 9.64 -13.66
N GLY A 232 18.96 9.68 -12.91
CA GLY A 232 18.45 8.53 -12.15
C GLY A 232 18.11 7.34 -13.06
N GLN A 233 17.43 7.60 -14.17
CA GLN A 233 17.09 6.57 -15.16
C GLN A 233 18.34 5.91 -15.75
N MET A 234 19.37 6.70 -16.07
CA MET A 234 20.64 6.17 -16.59
C MET A 234 21.37 5.33 -15.55
N ARG A 235 21.37 5.74 -14.27
CA ARG A 235 21.93 4.92 -13.18
C ARG A 235 21.20 3.59 -13.04
N ARG A 236 19.87 3.63 -12.94
CA ARG A 236 19.03 2.43 -12.80
C ARG A 236 19.25 1.44 -13.95
N ARG A 237 19.31 1.95 -15.20
CA ARG A 237 19.63 1.16 -16.38
C ARG A 237 21.01 0.51 -16.30
N GLY A 238 21.98 1.22 -15.74
CA GLY A 238 23.31 0.66 -15.51
C GLY A 238 23.29 -0.46 -14.48
N ASP A 239 22.48 -0.34 -13.44
CA ASP A 239 22.48 -1.21 -12.27
C ASP A 239 21.53 -2.42 -12.39
N GLY A 240 20.63 -2.44 -13.38
CA GLY A 240 19.64 -3.51 -13.56
C GLY A 240 18.47 -3.46 -12.57
N GLY A 241 18.19 -2.28 -12.01
CA GLY A 241 17.20 -2.07 -10.94
C GLY A 241 15.75 -1.88 -11.41
N GLU A 242 15.39 -2.29 -12.63
CA GLU A 242 14.06 -2.03 -13.20
C GLU A 242 12.91 -2.75 -12.48
N ASP A 243 13.18 -3.90 -11.84
CA ASP A 243 12.19 -4.69 -11.09
C ASP A 243 12.43 -4.66 -9.57
N ASP A 244 13.13 -3.65 -9.04
CA ASP A 244 13.37 -3.50 -7.59
C ASP A 244 13.31 -2.05 -7.09
N GLY A 245 12.65 -1.17 -7.84
CA GLY A 245 12.27 0.14 -7.35
C GLY A 245 11.38 0.04 -6.08
N PRO A 246 11.23 1.13 -5.31
CA PRO A 246 10.53 1.09 -4.01
C PRO A 246 9.11 0.50 -4.06
N SER A 247 8.32 0.86 -5.07
CA SER A 247 6.96 0.33 -5.26
C SER A 247 6.95 -1.16 -5.61
N ARG A 248 7.93 -1.64 -6.39
CA ARG A 248 8.07 -3.07 -6.70
C ARG A 248 8.57 -3.87 -5.49
N ALA A 249 9.51 -3.32 -4.72
CA ALA A 249 9.95 -3.90 -3.46
C ALA A 249 8.78 -4.03 -2.46
N LEU A 250 7.92 -3.01 -2.38
CA LEU A 250 6.67 -3.04 -1.61
C LEU A 250 5.74 -4.16 -2.08
N ALA A 251 5.52 -4.32 -3.39
CA ALA A 251 4.69 -5.40 -3.92
C ALA A 251 5.25 -6.80 -3.62
N LYS A 252 6.57 -7.02 -3.73
CA LYS A 252 7.24 -8.27 -3.34
C LYS A 252 7.08 -8.56 -1.84
N VAL A 253 7.12 -7.52 -1.00
CA VAL A 253 6.85 -7.65 0.44
C VAL A 253 5.40 -8.04 0.72
N ILE A 254 4.43 -7.43 0.02
CA ILE A 254 3.01 -7.75 0.13
C ILE A 254 2.75 -9.22 -0.25
N ASP A 255 3.32 -9.67 -1.37
CA ASP A 255 3.20 -11.06 -1.82
C ASP A 255 3.78 -12.05 -0.80
N GLY A 256 5.00 -11.79 -0.30
CA GLY A 256 5.60 -12.61 0.77
C GLY A 256 4.79 -12.61 2.08
N ILE A 257 3.97 -11.59 2.34
CA ILE A 257 3.04 -11.58 3.48
C ILE A 257 1.81 -12.41 3.17
N ALA A 258 1.21 -12.24 1.99
CA ALA A 258 0.02 -12.97 1.56
C ALA A 258 0.24 -14.49 1.59
N ARG A 259 1.39 -14.98 1.11
CA ARG A 259 1.77 -16.41 1.14
C ARG A 259 1.80 -17.02 2.55
N ARG A 260 1.90 -16.20 3.61
CA ARG A 260 1.94 -16.65 5.01
C ARG A 260 0.58 -16.59 5.70
N ILE A 261 -0.46 -16.06 5.06
CA ILE A 261 -1.81 -16.00 5.62
C ILE A 261 -2.53 -17.33 5.30
N PRO A 262 -2.85 -18.17 6.30
CA PRO A 262 -3.54 -19.44 6.06
C PRO A 262 -4.91 -19.22 5.40
N GLY A 263 -5.17 -19.90 4.29
CA GLY A 263 -6.42 -19.72 3.53
C GLY A 263 -6.59 -18.34 2.89
N GLY A 264 -5.51 -17.56 2.83
CA GLY A 264 -5.42 -16.25 2.20
C GLY A 264 -5.54 -16.30 0.68
N LEU A 265 -5.28 -15.15 0.04
CA LEU A 265 -5.23 -15.02 -1.42
C LEU A 265 -3.77 -15.09 -1.88
N ASP A 266 -3.56 -15.58 -3.09
CA ASP A 266 -2.32 -15.37 -3.82
C ASP A 266 -2.25 -13.93 -4.34
N VAL A 267 -1.09 -13.29 -4.24
CA VAL A 267 -0.88 -11.94 -4.75
C VAL A 267 -0.19 -12.03 -6.11
N VAL A 268 -0.90 -11.61 -7.14
CA VAL A 268 -0.32 -11.45 -8.47
C VAL A 268 0.32 -10.06 -8.57
N ILE A 269 1.64 -10.01 -8.64
CA ILE A 269 2.37 -8.76 -8.85
C ILE A 269 2.23 -8.35 -10.32
N ASP A 270 1.40 -7.34 -10.57
CA ASP A 270 1.29 -6.73 -11.89
C ASP A 270 2.47 -5.78 -12.15
N ARG A 271 3.27 -6.11 -13.17
CA ARG A 271 4.50 -5.37 -13.53
C ARG A 271 4.29 -4.10 -14.33
N ARG A 272 3.28 -3.33 -13.92
CA ARG A 272 2.87 -2.07 -14.53
C ARG A 272 2.26 -1.17 -13.44
N PRO A 273 2.26 0.16 -13.62
CA PRO A 273 1.61 1.06 -12.68
C PRO A 273 0.10 0.81 -12.58
N ASP A 274 -0.62 0.65 -13.69
CA ASP A 274 -2.06 0.30 -13.68
C ASP A 274 -2.46 -0.41 -15.00
N ARG A 275 -3.75 -0.70 -15.15
CA ARG A 275 -4.45 -1.27 -16.30
C ARG A 275 -4.48 -0.30 -17.47
N PHE A 276 -4.71 -0.82 -18.67
CA PHE A 276 -4.82 0.02 -19.86
C PHE A 276 -6.02 0.96 -19.78
N GLY A 277 -5.78 2.25 -20.06
CA GLY A 277 -6.82 3.28 -20.09
C GLY A 277 -7.42 3.65 -18.74
N ARG A 278 -6.84 3.18 -17.63
CA ARG A 278 -7.28 3.46 -16.26
C ARG A 278 -6.11 4.00 -15.43
N GLY A 279 -6.44 4.54 -14.28
CA GLY A 279 -5.49 4.91 -13.22
C GLY A 279 -6.13 4.65 -11.85
N GLY A 280 -5.53 5.20 -10.80
CA GLY A 280 -6.11 5.21 -9.46
C GLY A 280 -5.25 6.00 -8.48
N ASP A 281 -5.72 6.15 -7.25
CA ASP A 281 -5.17 7.06 -6.23
C ASP A 281 -3.68 6.85 -5.88
N HIS A 282 -3.09 5.71 -6.19
CA HIS A 282 -1.64 5.51 -6.06
C HIS A 282 -0.80 6.38 -7.02
N GLU A 283 -1.31 6.78 -8.20
CA GLU A 283 -0.51 7.45 -9.22
C GLU A 283 0.02 8.84 -8.80
N PRO A 284 -0.77 9.73 -8.15
CA PRO A 284 -0.23 10.97 -7.61
C PRO A 284 0.94 10.77 -6.66
N PHE A 285 0.91 9.72 -5.83
CA PHE A 285 2.02 9.38 -4.94
C PHE A 285 3.27 8.95 -5.72
N LEU A 286 3.11 8.12 -6.75
CA LEU A 286 4.21 7.74 -7.65
C LEU A 286 4.85 8.97 -8.32
N LYS A 287 4.02 9.92 -8.79
CA LYS A 287 4.49 11.19 -9.39
C LYS A 287 5.27 12.07 -8.42
N ARG A 288 5.05 11.92 -7.11
CA ARG A 288 5.83 12.59 -6.04
C ARG A 288 7.02 11.75 -5.55
N GLY A 289 7.25 10.57 -6.14
CA GLY A 289 8.35 9.68 -5.80
C GLY A 289 8.12 8.83 -4.56
N TYR A 290 6.88 8.77 -4.06
CA TYR A 290 6.53 7.93 -2.93
C TYR A 290 6.31 6.47 -3.37
N PRO A 291 6.73 5.47 -2.59
CA PRO A 291 6.42 4.07 -2.86
C PRO A 291 4.91 3.84 -2.73
N ALA A 292 4.26 3.46 -3.83
CA ALA A 292 2.81 3.24 -3.87
C ALA A 292 2.44 2.01 -4.71
N VAL A 293 1.37 1.34 -4.31
CA VAL A 293 0.81 0.18 -5.00
C VAL A 293 -0.71 0.28 -5.07
N ARG A 294 -1.31 -0.43 -6.02
CA ARG A 294 -2.76 -0.59 -6.12
C ARG A 294 -3.16 -2.06 -5.98
N PHE A 295 -4.06 -2.34 -5.05
CA PHE A 295 -4.80 -3.59 -4.98
C PHE A 295 -6.02 -3.51 -5.88
N SER A 296 -6.29 -4.60 -6.60
CA SER A 296 -7.51 -4.78 -7.38
C SER A 296 -7.87 -6.25 -7.38
N VAL A 297 -9.15 -6.56 -7.56
CA VAL A 297 -9.64 -7.94 -7.69
C VAL A 297 -8.92 -8.74 -8.78
N GLY A 298 -8.90 -10.07 -8.59
CA GLY A 298 -8.29 -11.01 -9.54
C GLY A 298 -8.91 -10.96 -10.94
N ALA A 299 -10.22 -10.74 -11.00
CA ALA A 299 -10.98 -10.54 -12.23
C ALA A 299 -12.03 -9.44 -12.04
N GLU A 300 -11.94 -8.38 -12.83
CA GLU A 300 -12.90 -7.27 -12.83
C GLU A 300 -14.19 -7.64 -13.56
N ASN A 301 -15.29 -6.97 -13.18
CA ASN A 301 -16.59 -7.11 -13.78
C ASN A 301 -17.10 -5.71 -14.19
N TRP A 302 -17.04 -5.40 -15.48
CA TRP A 302 -17.41 -4.08 -16.00
C TRP A 302 -18.92 -3.84 -16.00
N ASP A 303 -19.72 -4.91 -15.98
CA ASP A 303 -21.17 -4.79 -15.80
C ASP A 303 -21.54 -4.33 -14.37
N ALA A 304 -20.61 -4.49 -13.42
CA ALA A 304 -20.76 -4.13 -12.01
C ALA A 304 -19.84 -2.97 -11.60
N GLN A 305 -19.54 -2.05 -12.53
CA GLN A 305 -18.68 -0.89 -12.29
C GLN A 305 -19.06 0.28 -13.20
N HIS A 306 -19.19 1.51 -12.66
CA HIS A 306 -19.53 2.72 -13.43
C HIS A 306 -20.74 2.52 -14.36
N GLN A 307 -21.76 1.84 -13.90
CA GLN A 307 -22.97 1.57 -14.67
C GLN A 307 -24.20 2.18 -14.01
N ASP A 308 -25.08 2.72 -14.84
CA ASP A 308 -26.47 2.97 -14.44
C ASP A 308 -27.13 1.66 -14.01
N LEU A 309 -27.99 1.74 -12.98
CA LEU A 309 -28.81 0.62 -12.55
C LEU A 309 -29.84 0.31 -13.64
N ARG A 310 -29.65 -0.82 -14.33
CA ARG A 310 -30.57 -1.27 -15.38
C ARG A 310 -30.47 -2.77 -15.60
N THR A 311 -31.49 -3.31 -16.26
CA THR A 311 -31.43 -4.64 -16.87
C THR A 311 -31.69 -4.50 -18.35
N GLU A 312 -30.75 -4.99 -19.16
CA GLU A 312 -30.80 -4.87 -20.61
C GLU A 312 -30.35 -6.19 -21.24
N ALA A 313 -31.13 -6.72 -22.18
CA ALA A 313 -30.87 -8.00 -22.85
C ALA A 313 -30.55 -9.18 -21.90
N GLY A 314 -31.16 -9.19 -20.71
CA GLY A 314 -30.94 -10.23 -19.69
C GLY A 314 -29.69 -10.04 -18.83
N VAL A 315 -28.90 -8.99 -19.07
CA VAL A 315 -27.75 -8.59 -18.24
C VAL A 315 -28.21 -7.53 -17.24
N THR A 316 -27.93 -7.74 -15.96
CA THR A 316 -28.16 -6.74 -14.92
C THR A 316 -26.88 -5.95 -14.71
N TYR A 317 -26.99 -4.63 -14.79
CA TYR A 317 -25.91 -3.67 -14.64
C TYR A 317 -26.03 -2.92 -13.32
N GLY A 318 -24.89 -2.53 -12.76
CA GLY A 318 -24.81 -1.74 -11.54
C GLY A 318 -23.89 -2.35 -10.50
N ASP A 319 -23.16 -1.49 -9.79
CA ASP A 319 -22.25 -1.88 -8.73
C ASP A 319 -22.96 -1.98 -7.37
N THR A 320 -23.72 -3.05 -7.17
CA THR A 320 -24.60 -3.25 -6.02
C THR A 320 -24.07 -4.26 -5.01
N ILE A 321 -24.61 -4.26 -3.79
CA ILE A 321 -24.15 -5.10 -2.67
C ILE A 321 -24.20 -6.61 -3.00
N ASP A 322 -25.14 -7.05 -3.84
CA ASP A 322 -25.24 -8.45 -4.29
C ASP A 322 -24.06 -8.90 -5.16
N ARG A 323 -23.25 -7.97 -5.69
CA ARG A 323 -22.03 -8.26 -6.44
C ARG A 323 -20.80 -8.52 -5.56
N MET A 324 -20.93 -8.23 -4.26
CA MET A 324 -19.84 -8.32 -3.30
C MET A 324 -19.62 -9.75 -2.80
N ASP A 325 -18.34 -10.09 -2.63
CA ASP A 325 -17.86 -11.24 -1.86
C ASP A 325 -17.13 -10.73 -0.61
N PHE A 326 -17.85 -10.65 0.51
CA PHE A 326 -17.30 -10.13 1.76
C PHE A 326 -16.28 -11.07 2.41
N ALA A 327 -16.25 -12.35 2.06
CA ALA A 327 -15.20 -13.26 2.50
C ALA A 327 -13.90 -12.98 1.73
N TYR A 328 -14.00 -12.70 0.42
CA TYR A 328 -12.89 -12.22 -0.38
C TYR A 328 -12.35 -10.87 0.15
N LEU A 329 -13.23 -9.88 0.36
CA LEU A 329 -12.84 -8.57 0.90
C LEU A 329 -12.12 -8.68 2.25
N ALA A 330 -12.57 -9.59 3.13
CA ALA A 330 -11.91 -9.84 4.40
C ALA A 330 -10.47 -10.38 4.23
N LYS A 331 -10.21 -11.17 3.19
CA LYS A 331 -8.84 -11.65 2.89
C LYS A 331 -7.95 -10.54 2.34
N VAL A 332 -8.45 -9.68 1.46
CA VAL A 332 -7.69 -8.51 0.97
C VAL A 332 -7.37 -7.54 2.12
N THR A 333 -8.33 -7.35 3.02
CA THR A 333 -8.16 -6.56 4.26
C THR A 333 -7.08 -7.17 5.16
N ALA A 334 -7.01 -8.51 5.25
CA ALA A 334 -6.00 -9.19 6.07
C ALA A 334 -4.59 -8.95 5.54
N ILE A 335 -4.41 -8.97 4.21
CA ILE A 335 -3.12 -8.68 3.55
C ILE A 335 -2.69 -7.23 3.84
N ASN A 336 -3.61 -6.27 3.70
CA ASN A 336 -3.34 -4.86 4.01
C ASN A 336 -2.94 -4.66 5.48
N ALA A 337 -3.76 -5.16 6.41
CA ALA A 337 -3.50 -5.02 7.85
C ALA A 337 -2.17 -5.65 8.26
N ALA A 338 -1.84 -6.86 7.75
CA ALA A 338 -0.58 -7.52 8.04
C ALA A 338 0.63 -6.78 7.44
N THR A 339 0.48 -6.24 6.22
CA THR A 339 1.52 -5.43 5.56
C THR A 339 1.81 -4.17 6.35
N ILE A 340 0.78 -3.41 6.71
CA ILE A 340 0.93 -2.17 7.48
C ILE A 340 1.50 -2.49 8.87
N ALA A 341 1.00 -3.53 9.56
CA ALA A 341 1.51 -3.91 10.87
C ALA A 341 3.01 -4.22 10.86
N ARG A 342 3.50 -4.93 9.83
CA ARG A 342 4.94 -5.21 9.66
C ARG A 342 5.72 -3.93 9.41
N LEU A 343 5.33 -3.15 8.38
CA LEU A 343 6.10 -1.98 7.95
C LEU A 343 6.08 -0.85 8.98
N ALA A 344 4.98 -0.70 9.72
CA ALA A 344 4.83 0.31 10.76
C ALA A 344 5.63 -0.04 12.03
N ALA A 345 5.84 -1.33 12.31
CA ALA A 345 6.69 -1.79 13.41
C ALA A 345 8.18 -1.86 13.04
N ALA A 346 8.52 -1.95 11.76
CA ALA A 346 9.91 -1.98 11.31
C ALA A 346 10.57 -0.58 11.33
N PRO A 347 11.90 -0.47 11.40
CA PRO A 347 12.61 0.77 11.12
C PRO A 347 12.40 1.21 9.66
N ALA A 348 12.82 2.43 9.31
CA ALA A 348 12.84 2.85 7.91
C ALA A 348 13.73 1.93 7.06
N ALA A 349 13.47 1.86 5.76
CA ALA A 349 14.41 1.19 4.85
C ALA A 349 15.71 1.99 4.75
N PRO A 350 16.88 1.35 4.57
CA PRO A 350 18.12 2.08 4.29
C PRO A 350 17.94 3.03 3.11
N ALA A 351 18.34 4.30 3.24
CA ALA A 351 18.13 5.28 2.16
C ALA A 351 18.94 4.95 0.89
N THR A 352 20.10 4.31 1.07
CA THR A 352 20.99 3.89 -0.01
C THR A 352 21.65 2.56 0.31
N VAL A 353 21.88 1.77 -0.72
CA VAL A 353 22.72 0.56 -0.70
C VAL A 353 23.70 0.65 -1.86
N THR A 354 24.98 0.54 -1.56
CA THR A 354 26.09 0.63 -2.51
C THR A 354 26.83 -0.69 -2.59
N LEU A 355 27.13 -1.11 -3.82
CA LEU A 355 27.87 -2.32 -4.13
C LEU A 355 29.26 -1.97 -4.65
N SER A 356 30.24 -2.78 -4.27
CA SER A 356 31.59 -2.78 -4.84
C SER A 356 32.16 -4.20 -4.85
N GLY A 357 33.11 -4.45 -5.73
CA GLY A 357 33.65 -5.79 -5.97
C GLY A 357 34.15 -5.95 -7.40
N ASP A 358 34.59 -4.85 -8.02
CA ASP A 358 35.01 -4.85 -9.41
C ASP A 358 36.17 -5.83 -9.61
N LEU A 359 36.03 -6.75 -10.56
CA LEU A 359 37.03 -7.79 -10.86
C LEU A 359 37.37 -8.67 -9.64
N SER A 360 36.43 -8.84 -8.71
CA SER A 360 36.54 -9.67 -7.52
C SER A 360 35.52 -10.81 -7.54
N ARG A 361 35.82 -11.91 -6.85
CA ARG A 361 34.84 -12.96 -6.57
C ARG A 361 33.95 -12.65 -5.38
N ASP A 362 34.28 -11.60 -4.64
CA ASP A 362 33.58 -11.20 -3.42
C ASP A 362 32.90 -9.85 -3.63
N THR A 363 31.66 -9.72 -3.14
CA THR A 363 30.91 -8.46 -3.18
C THR A 363 30.92 -7.81 -1.81
N LYS A 364 31.34 -6.54 -1.75
CA LYS A 364 31.15 -5.68 -0.60
C LYS A 364 29.86 -4.88 -0.76
N VAL A 365 28.97 -5.04 0.22
CA VAL A 365 27.68 -4.34 0.33
C VAL A 365 27.80 -3.32 1.46
N SER A 366 27.38 -2.07 1.23
CA SER A 366 27.39 -1.01 2.26
C SER A 366 26.12 -0.17 2.16
N TRP A 367 25.64 0.36 3.27
CA TRP A 367 24.38 1.10 3.32
C TRP A 367 24.41 2.24 4.34
N THR A 368 23.47 3.17 4.21
CA THR A 368 23.30 4.22 5.22
C THR A 368 22.68 3.60 6.48
N PRO A 369 23.29 3.77 7.68
CA PRO A 369 22.69 3.30 8.93
C PRO A 369 21.31 3.90 9.17
N VAL A 370 20.37 3.08 9.63
CA VAL A 370 19.00 3.48 9.98
C VAL A 370 18.87 3.60 11.50
N PRO A 371 18.45 4.77 12.01
CA PRO A 371 18.13 4.94 13.44
C PRO A 371 17.09 3.92 13.92
N GLY A 372 17.34 3.29 15.08
CA GLY A 372 16.45 2.30 15.66
C GLY A 372 16.54 0.88 15.05
N ALA A 373 17.39 0.66 14.04
CA ALA A 373 17.65 -0.68 13.54
C ALA A 373 18.49 -1.50 14.53
N ALA A 374 18.03 -2.71 14.84
CA ALA A 374 18.74 -3.71 15.66
C ALA A 374 19.67 -4.61 14.82
N GLY A 375 19.61 -4.48 13.49
CA GLY A 375 20.41 -5.23 12.54
C GLY A 375 19.90 -5.01 11.12
N TYR A 376 20.53 -5.67 10.16
CA TYR A 376 20.16 -5.59 8.75
C TYR A 376 20.09 -6.97 8.13
N ARG A 377 19.21 -7.13 7.16
CA ARG A 377 19.13 -8.33 6.33
C ARG A 377 19.63 -8.01 4.93
N VAL A 378 20.79 -8.56 4.59
CA VAL A 378 21.36 -8.49 3.24
C VAL A 378 20.80 -9.66 2.45
N ARG A 379 20.22 -9.38 1.29
CA ARG A 379 19.65 -10.37 0.38
C ARG A 379 20.34 -10.34 -0.96
N TRP A 380 20.37 -11.48 -1.62
CA TRP A 380 20.84 -11.54 -2.99
C TRP A 380 20.17 -12.64 -3.80
N ARG A 381 20.22 -12.46 -5.11
CA ARG A 381 19.70 -13.39 -6.11
C ARG A 381 20.50 -13.28 -7.41
N ALA A 382 20.46 -14.34 -8.22
CA ALA A 382 21.01 -14.29 -9.57
C ALA A 382 20.28 -13.20 -10.39
N ASN A 383 21.03 -12.50 -11.24
CA ASN A 383 20.53 -11.35 -11.99
C ASN A 383 19.48 -11.70 -13.08
N ASP A 384 19.19 -12.98 -13.29
CA ASP A 384 18.15 -13.52 -14.18
C ASP A 384 16.86 -13.94 -13.44
N THR A 385 16.82 -13.80 -12.11
CA THR A 385 15.68 -14.17 -11.27
C THR A 385 14.96 -12.95 -10.69
N GLN A 386 13.69 -13.14 -10.31
CA GLN A 386 12.84 -12.07 -9.76
C GLN A 386 12.82 -12.05 -8.23
N ASP A 387 12.77 -13.22 -7.61
CA ASP A 387 12.60 -13.36 -6.17
C ASP A 387 13.96 -13.49 -5.46
N TRP A 388 14.07 -12.87 -4.29
CA TRP A 388 15.25 -13.02 -3.43
C TRP A 388 15.37 -14.48 -2.98
N SER A 389 16.48 -15.13 -3.34
CA SER A 389 16.70 -16.55 -3.06
C SER A 389 17.55 -16.77 -1.80
N THR A 390 18.43 -15.83 -1.47
CA THR A 390 19.37 -15.95 -0.35
C THR A 390 19.36 -14.71 0.52
N ALA A 391 19.56 -14.88 1.83
CA ALA A 391 19.63 -13.80 2.79
C ALA A 391 20.62 -14.11 3.93
N ARG A 392 21.21 -13.06 4.50
CA ARG A 392 22.04 -13.11 5.71
C ARG A 392 21.77 -11.89 6.59
N ASP A 393 21.52 -12.14 7.87
CA ASP A 393 21.40 -11.08 8.87
C ASP A 393 22.78 -10.69 9.37
N VAL A 394 23.02 -9.38 9.49
CA VAL A 394 24.32 -8.79 9.82
C VAL A 394 24.15 -7.60 10.75
N GLN A 395 25.24 -7.26 11.44
CA GLN A 395 25.38 -6.06 12.26
C GLN A 395 26.29 -5.05 11.54
N GLY A 396 26.18 -3.78 11.92
CA GLY A 396 26.94 -2.69 11.29
C GLY A 396 26.31 -2.17 9.99
N ASP A 397 27.09 -1.47 9.19
CA ASP A 397 26.66 -0.71 8.01
C ASP A 397 27.27 -1.21 6.68
N GLN A 398 28.03 -2.30 6.76
CA GLN A 398 28.67 -2.94 5.63
C GLN A 398 28.91 -4.43 5.89
N THR A 399 29.00 -5.21 4.83
CA THR A 399 29.39 -6.61 4.90
C THR A 399 30.03 -7.08 3.59
N THR A 400 30.81 -8.15 3.65
CA THR A 400 31.36 -8.82 2.45
C THR A 400 30.70 -10.19 2.28
N ILE A 401 30.23 -10.46 1.06
CA ILE A 401 29.67 -11.74 0.63
C ILE A 401 30.74 -12.42 -0.23
N THR A 402 31.34 -13.47 0.31
CA THR A 402 32.46 -14.19 -0.30
C THR A 402 31.99 -15.13 -1.40
N GLN A 403 32.73 -15.20 -2.51
CA GLN A 403 32.42 -16.06 -3.67
C GLN A 403 31.02 -15.83 -4.27
N VAL A 404 30.56 -14.58 -4.23
CA VAL A 404 29.33 -14.12 -4.89
C VAL A 404 29.68 -12.85 -5.67
N PRO A 405 30.05 -12.96 -6.96
CA PRO A 405 30.43 -11.83 -7.80
C PRO A 405 29.25 -10.86 -8.01
N VAL A 406 29.55 -9.56 -8.02
CA VAL A 406 28.54 -8.50 -8.20
C VAL A 406 27.94 -8.48 -9.60
N ASP A 407 28.69 -8.92 -10.61
CA ASP A 407 28.25 -8.90 -12.02
C ASP A 407 27.13 -9.91 -12.30
N ASP A 408 27.09 -11.02 -11.56
CA ASP A 408 26.13 -12.11 -11.74
C ASP A 408 24.94 -12.02 -10.75
N THR A 409 24.99 -11.07 -9.82
CA THR A 409 24.16 -11.09 -8.61
C THR A 409 23.59 -9.72 -8.26
N PHE A 410 22.27 -9.66 -8.07
CA PHE A 410 21.62 -8.50 -7.46
C PHE A 410 21.60 -8.60 -5.95
N PHE A 411 21.73 -7.45 -5.28
CA PHE A 411 21.73 -7.35 -3.83
C PHE A 411 20.69 -6.33 -3.34
N ALA A 412 20.18 -6.54 -2.14
CA ALA A 412 19.37 -5.54 -1.44
C ALA A 412 19.53 -5.63 0.08
N VAL A 413 19.19 -4.57 0.79
CA VAL A 413 19.28 -4.52 2.26
C VAL A 413 17.97 -4.02 2.87
N SER A 414 17.47 -4.73 3.88
CA SER A 414 16.38 -4.28 4.75
C SER A 414 16.91 -3.97 6.16
N ALA A 415 16.27 -3.04 6.86
CA ALA A 415 16.48 -2.83 8.28
C ALA A 415 15.59 -3.76 9.11
N LEU A 416 16.11 -4.23 10.26
CA LEU A 416 15.42 -5.09 11.21
C LEU A 416 15.21 -4.35 12.54
N ALA A 417 13.99 -4.41 13.07
CA ALA A 417 13.71 -4.03 14.45
C ALA A 417 14.16 -5.15 15.41
N ALA A 418 14.24 -4.80 16.70
CA ALA A 418 14.57 -5.75 17.75
C ALA A 418 13.55 -6.89 17.84
N ASP A 419 12.30 -6.69 17.44
CA ASP A 419 11.24 -7.72 17.42
C ASP A 419 11.20 -8.54 16.10
N GLY A 420 12.17 -8.34 15.21
CA GLY A 420 12.22 -9.01 13.91
C GLY A 420 11.36 -8.38 12.82
N SER A 421 10.61 -7.30 13.10
CA SER A 421 9.90 -6.54 12.06
C SER A 421 10.90 -5.96 11.06
N GLU A 422 10.56 -6.04 9.77
CA GLU A 422 11.50 -5.78 8.68
C GLU A 422 10.95 -4.77 7.67
N SER A 423 11.77 -3.79 7.29
CA SER A 423 11.46 -2.80 6.25
C SER A 423 11.30 -3.45 4.87
N VAL A 424 10.90 -2.65 3.87
CA VAL A 424 11.11 -3.02 2.47
C VAL A 424 12.61 -3.10 2.16
N PRO A 425 13.04 -4.00 1.26
CA PRO A 425 14.44 -4.07 0.83
C PRO A 425 14.78 -2.90 -0.09
N THR A 426 15.94 -2.28 0.14
CA THR A 426 16.51 -1.26 -0.76
C THR A 426 17.51 -1.92 -1.69
N PHE A 427 17.28 -1.78 -3.00
CA PHE A 427 18.15 -2.34 -4.03
C PHE A 427 19.56 -1.72 -3.99
N GLY A 428 20.57 -2.55 -4.13
CA GLY A 428 21.97 -2.15 -4.20
C GLY A 428 22.37 -1.71 -5.59
N GLY A 429 22.91 -0.51 -5.70
CA GLY A 429 23.44 0.04 -6.95
C GLY A 429 24.94 0.32 -6.89
N ARG A 430 25.50 0.79 -7.99
CA ARG A 430 26.91 1.25 -8.00
C ARG A 430 27.05 2.54 -7.18
N ALA A 431 28.26 2.76 -6.64
CA ALA A 431 28.58 4.03 -6.01
C ALA A 431 28.40 5.18 -7.02
N VAL A 432 27.80 6.29 -6.58
CA VAL A 432 27.70 7.49 -7.40
C VAL A 432 29.12 8.03 -7.60
N ARG A 433 29.66 7.90 -8.82
CA ARG A 433 30.92 8.55 -9.20
C ARG A 433 30.64 10.06 -9.25
N ARG A 434 31.37 10.83 -8.43
CA ARG A 434 31.31 12.30 -8.41
C ARG A 434 31.88 12.90 -9.68
#